data_AF-A0A6C0CWT1-F1
#
_entry.id   AF-A0A6C0CWT1-F1
#
_cell.length_a   1.000
_cell.length_b   1.000
_cell.length_c   1.000
_cell.angle_alpha   90.00
_cell.angle_beta   90.00
_cell.angle_gamma   90.00
#
_symmetry.space_group_name_H-M   'P 1'
#
loop_
_entity.id
_entity.type
_entity.pdbx_description
1 polymer ?
#
loop_
_entity_poly.entity_id
_entity_poly.type
_entity_poly.pdbx_seq_one_letter_code
_entity_poly.pdbx_strand_id
1 'polypeptide(L)'
;MSASLQINQTMSLYIPYVSSEITKEQVTYVFESNLFGEVSRVDFISKTDYSDHYYNAAYVHFKEWKNSIMVHHFQEKLVDYMNGKTENMVRVVYDDPYYWNVFINKKSSLTKYVSGSGERKMCLDLSDFYASRKKEQEEQEKQPVVVNKNEQITTNEMGAYILSILRNNSSCEKCK
;
A
#
# COMPACT_ATOMS: atom_id res chain seq x y z
N MET A 1 -18.20 -25.82 31.46
CA MET A 1 -16.83 -25.27 31.56
C MET A 1 -16.71 -24.20 30.48
N SER A 2 -16.58 -22.92 30.85
CA SER A 2 -16.41 -21.86 29.85
C SER A 2 -14.98 -21.94 29.33
N ALA A 3 -14.79 -22.25 28.05
CA ALA A 3 -13.48 -22.15 27.43
C ALA A 3 -13.05 -20.67 27.46
N SER A 4 -11.91 -20.38 28.08
CA SER A 4 -11.33 -19.04 28.05
C SER A 4 -10.77 -18.79 26.65
N LEU A 5 -11.37 -17.88 25.89
CA LEU A 5 -10.84 -17.44 24.61
C LEU A 5 -9.57 -16.62 24.85
N GLN A 6 -8.45 -17.02 24.26
CA GLN A 6 -7.19 -16.31 24.42
C GLN A 6 -7.10 -15.18 23.38
N ILE A 7 -7.67 -14.02 23.72
CA ILE A 7 -7.63 -12.82 22.87
C ILE A 7 -6.48 -11.91 23.32
N ASN A 8 -5.63 -11.52 22.37
CA ASN A 8 -4.55 -10.57 22.61
C ASN A 8 -5.10 -9.14 22.67
N GLN A 9 -5.29 -8.64 23.88
CA GLN A 9 -5.80 -7.30 24.16
C GLN A 9 -4.84 -6.16 23.74
N THR A 10 -3.57 -6.46 23.49
CA THR A 10 -2.56 -5.46 23.10
C THR A 10 -2.36 -5.35 21.58
N MET A 11 -3.03 -6.20 20.81
CA MET A 11 -2.88 -6.24 19.35
C MET A 11 -3.40 -4.94 18.72
N SER A 12 -2.63 -4.40 17.77
CA SER A 12 -3.06 -3.29 16.90
C SER A 12 -2.98 -3.71 15.44
N LEU A 13 -3.80 -3.06 14.62
CA LEU A 13 -3.96 -3.41 13.21
C LEU A 13 -3.27 -2.41 12.30
N TYR A 14 -2.87 -2.87 11.13
CA TYR A 14 -2.34 -2.07 10.03
C TYR A 14 -3.19 -2.32 8.77
N ILE A 15 -3.60 -1.22 8.13
CA ILE A 15 -4.33 -1.23 6.86
C ILE A 15 -3.47 -0.46 5.85
N PRO A 16 -2.92 -1.12 4.82
CA PRO A 16 -2.00 -0.46 3.90
C PRO A 16 -2.65 0.61 3.03
N TYR A 17 -3.92 0.40 2.69
CA TYR A 17 -4.68 1.23 1.76
C TYR A 17 -6.06 1.53 2.31
N VAL A 18 -6.31 2.81 2.55
CA VAL A 18 -7.58 3.41 2.90
C VAL A 18 -7.75 4.62 1.98
N SER A 19 -8.91 4.75 1.31
CA SER A 19 -9.17 5.92 0.44
C SER A 19 -8.99 7.22 1.23
N SER A 20 -8.47 8.26 0.58
CA SER A 20 -8.27 9.57 1.21
C SER A 20 -9.58 10.25 1.64
N GLU A 21 -10.71 9.83 1.06
CA GLU A 21 -12.06 10.28 1.43
C GLU A 21 -12.54 9.72 2.76
N ILE A 22 -11.96 8.60 3.21
CA ILE A 22 -12.39 7.91 4.42
C ILE A 22 -11.74 8.55 5.65
N THR A 23 -12.60 8.92 6.59
CA THR A 23 -12.25 9.56 7.85
C THR A 23 -11.87 8.54 8.94
N LYS A 24 -11.20 9.02 10.00
CA LYS A 24 -10.84 8.17 11.15
C LYS A 24 -12.08 7.66 11.89
N GLU A 25 -13.13 8.49 11.90
CA GLU A 25 -14.42 8.20 12.50
C GLU A 25 -15.13 7.07 11.75
N GLN A 26 -15.06 7.07 10.41
CA GLN A 26 -15.58 5.96 9.60
C GLN A 26 -14.81 4.65 9.83
N VAL A 27 -13.47 4.71 9.90
CA VAL A 27 -12.67 3.51 10.24
C VAL A 27 -13.05 2.98 11.62
N THR A 28 -13.16 3.88 12.61
CA THR A 28 -13.59 3.54 13.97
C THR A 28 -14.98 2.87 13.97
N TYR A 29 -15.94 3.49 13.29
CA TYR A 29 -17.29 2.95 13.15
C TYR A 29 -17.31 1.54 12.56
N VAL A 30 -16.52 1.26 11.53
CA VAL A 30 -16.45 -0.08 10.91
C VAL A 30 -15.97 -1.13 11.91
N PHE A 31 -14.96 -0.84 12.73
CA PHE A 31 -14.44 -1.82 13.70
C PHE A 31 -15.38 -2.03 14.89
N GLU A 32 -16.03 -0.95 15.36
CA GLU A 32 -16.96 -1.02 16.48
C GLU A 32 -18.29 -1.67 16.09
N SER A 33 -18.85 -1.31 14.93
CA SER A 33 -20.11 -1.86 14.42
C SER A 33 -20.02 -3.34 14.05
N ASN A 34 -18.87 -3.78 13.54
CA ASN A 34 -18.59 -5.21 13.31
C ASN A 34 -18.21 -5.99 14.58
N LEU A 35 -18.31 -5.36 15.76
CA LEU A 35 -18.12 -6.00 17.07
C LEU A 35 -16.70 -6.55 17.31
N PHE A 36 -15.67 -5.90 16.75
CA PHE A 36 -14.27 -6.28 17.03
C PHE A 36 -13.80 -5.80 18.41
N GLY A 37 -14.23 -4.62 18.85
CA GLY A 37 -13.80 -4.00 20.10
C GLY A 37 -14.00 -2.48 20.09
N GLU A 38 -13.65 -1.82 21.19
CA GLU A 38 -13.63 -0.35 21.33
C GLU A 38 -12.31 0.19 20.76
N VAL A 39 -12.40 1.13 19.81
CA VAL A 39 -11.19 1.72 19.19
C VAL A 39 -10.71 2.89 20.04
N SER A 40 -9.43 2.87 20.43
CA SER A 40 -8.81 3.97 21.16
C SER A 40 -8.45 5.13 20.23
N ARG A 41 -7.84 4.82 19.09
CA ARG A 41 -7.47 5.81 18.06
C ARG A 41 -7.14 5.17 16.72
N VAL A 42 -7.20 6.00 15.68
CA VAL A 42 -6.74 5.68 14.34
C VAL A 42 -5.68 6.69 13.91
N ASP A 43 -4.51 6.19 13.51
CA ASP A 43 -3.41 7.00 13.00
C ASP A 43 -3.30 6.81 11.48
N PHE A 44 -3.45 7.89 10.71
CA PHE A 44 -3.28 7.88 9.26
C PHE A 44 -1.90 8.39 8.87
N ILE A 45 -1.31 7.75 7.87
CA ILE A 45 -0.13 8.21 7.15
C ILE A 45 -0.54 8.40 5.70
N SER A 46 -0.60 9.66 5.26
CA SER A 46 -0.91 9.99 3.87
C SER A 46 0.22 9.54 2.95
N LYS A 47 -0.18 8.99 1.82
CA LYS A 47 0.68 8.45 0.77
C LYS A 47 0.13 8.87 -0.58
N THR A 48 1.01 8.83 -1.57
CA THR A 48 0.67 9.08 -2.97
C THR A 48 1.16 7.87 -3.76
N ASP A 49 0.34 7.37 -4.67
CA ASP A 49 0.74 6.29 -5.58
C ASP A 49 1.55 6.83 -6.78
N TYR A 50 1.92 5.96 -7.72
CA TYR A 50 2.65 6.34 -8.93
C TYR A 50 1.80 7.16 -9.92
N SER A 51 0.50 7.26 -9.69
CA SER A 51 -0.49 7.94 -10.53
C SER A 51 -1.02 9.22 -9.86
N ASP A 52 -0.30 9.74 -8.86
CA ASP A 52 -0.65 10.93 -8.07
C ASP A 52 -1.99 10.84 -7.31
N HIS A 53 -2.50 9.63 -7.08
CA HIS A 53 -3.67 9.42 -6.21
C HIS A 53 -3.26 9.38 -4.75
N TYR A 54 -3.95 10.20 -3.95
CA TYR A 54 -3.78 10.24 -2.50
C TYR A 54 -4.58 9.14 -1.82
N TYR A 55 -3.91 8.42 -0.93
CA TYR A 55 -4.52 7.44 -0.05
C TYR A 55 -3.84 7.48 1.32
N ASN A 56 -4.45 6.84 2.30
CA ASN A 56 -3.90 6.74 3.64
C ASN A 56 -3.52 5.29 3.94
N ALA A 57 -2.41 5.10 4.64
CA ALA A 57 -2.20 3.89 5.42
C ALA A 57 -2.70 4.14 6.85
N ALA A 58 -3.42 3.18 7.45
CA ALA A 58 -4.01 3.33 8.76
C ALA A 58 -3.41 2.38 9.80
N TYR A 59 -3.25 2.86 11.02
CA TYR A 59 -2.92 2.08 12.20
C TYR A 59 -4.07 2.20 13.20
N VAL A 60 -4.68 1.07 13.54
CA VAL A 60 -5.86 1.03 14.41
C VAL A 60 -5.44 0.45 15.75
N HIS A 61 -5.63 1.23 16.80
CA HIS A 61 -5.32 0.86 18.17
C HIS A 61 -6.62 0.68 18.95
N PHE A 62 -6.81 -0.51 19.53
CA PHE A 62 -7.98 -0.81 20.36
C PHE A 62 -7.72 -0.40 21.80
N LYS A 63 -8.76 0.14 22.45
CA LYS A 63 -8.81 0.29 23.90
C LYS A 63 -9.07 -1.06 24.55
N GLU A 64 -10.00 -1.81 23.96
CA GLU A 64 -10.35 -3.17 24.36
C GLU A 64 -10.85 -3.96 23.16
N TRP A 65 -10.36 -5.19 22.99
CA TRP A 65 -10.92 -6.16 22.06
C TRP A 65 -12.11 -6.88 22.68
N LYS A 66 -13.20 -7.00 21.92
CA LYS A 66 -14.40 -7.68 22.39
C LYS A 66 -14.11 -9.16 22.66
N ASN A 67 -14.51 -9.65 23.82
CA ASN A 67 -14.40 -11.07 24.16
C ASN A 67 -15.43 -11.91 23.38
N SER A 68 -15.05 -12.37 22.19
CA SER A 68 -15.91 -13.14 21.28
C SER A 68 -15.11 -14.18 20.50
N ILE A 69 -15.75 -15.31 20.20
CA ILE A 69 -15.19 -16.39 19.37
C ILE A 69 -14.79 -15.84 17.99
N MET A 70 -15.56 -14.90 17.44
CA MET A 70 -15.27 -14.24 16.16
C MET A 70 -13.92 -13.51 16.23
N VAL A 71 -13.70 -12.71 17.28
CA VAL A 71 -12.47 -11.93 17.46
C VAL A 71 -11.27 -12.86 17.69
N HIS A 72 -11.45 -13.93 18.45
CA HIS A 72 -10.42 -14.96 18.64
C HIS A 72 -9.97 -15.54 17.30
N HIS A 73 -10.91 -16.02 16.46
CA HIS A 73 -10.56 -16.56 15.14
C HIS A 73 -10.00 -15.51 14.18
N PHE A 74 -10.45 -14.26 14.29
CA PHE A 74 -9.90 -13.17 13.50
C PHE A 74 -8.42 -12.93 13.83
N GLN A 75 -8.07 -12.84 15.12
CA GLN A 75 -6.69 -12.68 15.56
C GLN A 75 -5.84 -13.91 15.21
N GLU A 76 -6.38 -15.11 15.37
CA GLU A 76 -5.72 -16.36 14.98
C GLU A 76 -5.35 -16.36 13.49
N LYS A 77 -6.31 -16.03 12.61
CA LYS A 77 -6.08 -15.90 11.16
C LYS A 77 -5.03 -14.85 10.82
N LEU A 78 -5.06 -13.71 11.50
CA LEU A 78 -4.05 -12.66 11.33
C LEU A 78 -2.65 -13.17 11.69
N VAL A 79 -2.52 -13.88 12.82
CA VAL A 79 -1.24 -14.45 13.27
C VAL A 79 -0.75 -15.52 12.31
N ASP A 80 -1.62 -16.42 11.86
CA ASP A 80 -1.28 -17.48 10.92
C ASP A 80 -0.83 -16.93 9.57
N TYR A 81 -1.51 -15.91 9.05
CA TYR A 81 -1.11 -15.22 7.82
C TYR A 81 0.27 -14.57 8.00
N MET A 82 0.49 -13.85 9.10
CA MET A 82 1.75 -13.14 9.36
C MET A 82 2.95 -14.07 9.60
N ASN A 83 2.69 -15.32 10.03
CA ASN A 83 3.67 -16.38 10.20
C ASN A 83 3.86 -17.22 8.93
N GLY A 84 3.15 -16.92 7.84
CA GLY A 84 3.24 -17.67 6.58
C GLY A 84 2.59 -19.06 6.63
N LYS A 85 1.72 -19.35 7.61
CA LYS A 85 0.98 -20.62 7.65
C LYS A 85 -0.17 -20.67 6.65
N THR A 86 -0.70 -19.51 6.28
CA THR A 86 -1.75 -19.38 5.27
C THR A 86 -1.43 -18.24 4.32
N GLU A 87 -1.81 -18.41 3.05
CA GLU A 87 -1.67 -17.39 2.00
C GLU A 87 -2.87 -16.44 1.97
N ASN A 88 -3.96 -16.79 2.67
CA ASN A 88 -5.20 -16.03 2.63
C ASN A 88 -5.09 -14.76 3.48
N MET A 89 -5.11 -13.60 2.81
CA MET A 89 -5.18 -12.30 3.47
C MET A 89 -6.48 -12.15 4.27
N VAL A 90 -6.36 -11.56 5.47
CA VAL A 90 -7.51 -11.24 6.31
C VAL A 90 -8.16 -9.95 5.80
N ARG A 91 -9.48 -10.00 5.59
CA ARG A 91 -10.27 -8.91 5.04
C ARG A 91 -11.32 -8.43 6.03
N VAL A 92 -11.57 -7.13 6.06
CA VAL A 92 -12.67 -6.50 6.80
C VAL A 92 -13.52 -5.73 5.80
N VAL A 93 -14.79 -6.10 5.69
CA VAL A 93 -15.77 -5.44 4.82
C VAL A 93 -16.24 -4.17 5.52
N TYR A 94 -16.17 -3.03 4.83
CA TYR A 94 -16.67 -1.75 5.36
C TYR A 94 -17.93 -1.27 4.66
N ASP A 95 -18.09 -1.59 3.37
CA ASP A 95 -19.28 -1.30 2.57
C ASP A 95 -19.31 -2.31 1.41
N ASP A 96 -20.17 -3.32 1.46
CA ASP A 96 -20.18 -4.42 0.47
C ASP A 96 -20.34 -3.87 -0.97
N PRO A 97 -19.47 -4.21 -1.93
CA PRO A 97 -18.45 -5.27 -1.94
C PRO A 97 -17.03 -4.83 -1.51
N TYR A 98 -16.86 -3.61 -1.03
CA TYR A 98 -15.58 -3.02 -0.65
C TYR A 98 -15.07 -3.52 0.71
N TYR A 99 -13.77 -3.83 0.74
CA TYR A 99 -13.09 -4.35 1.92
C TYR A 99 -11.67 -3.79 2.05
N TRP A 100 -11.13 -3.86 3.25
CA TRP A 100 -9.72 -3.60 3.53
C TRP A 100 -8.97 -4.89 3.80
N ASN A 101 -7.74 -4.99 3.28
CA ASN A 101 -6.78 -5.98 3.72
C ASN A 101 -6.15 -5.52 5.03
N VAL A 102 -6.19 -6.38 6.04
CA VAL A 102 -5.78 -6.05 7.41
C VAL A 102 -4.62 -6.94 7.83
N PHE A 103 -3.66 -6.34 8.53
CA PHE A 103 -2.44 -6.99 9.00
C PHE A 103 -2.21 -6.67 10.47
N ILE A 104 -1.39 -7.46 11.15
CA ILE A 104 -0.90 -7.11 12.47
C ILE A 104 0.09 -5.95 12.33
N ASN A 105 -0.09 -4.91 13.13
CA ASN A 105 0.86 -3.82 13.20
C ASN A 105 2.19 -4.30 13.82
N LYS A 106 3.19 -4.56 12.96
CA LYS A 106 4.56 -4.88 13.35
C LYS A 106 5.34 -3.62 13.75
N LYS A 107 4.77 -2.79 14.62
CA LYS A 107 5.61 -1.93 15.46
C LYS A 107 5.82 -2.70 16.73
N SER A 108 6.99 -3.35 16.81
CA SER A 108 7.56 -3.79 18.06
C SER A 108 7.33 -2.68 19.08
N SER A 109 7.00 -3.03 20.31
CA SER A 109 7.22 -2.18 21.46
C SER A 109 8.38 -1.24 21.13
N LEU A 110 8.10 0.07 21.06
CA LEU A 110 9.13 1.03 21.42
C LEU A 110 9.37 0.77 22.91
N THR A 111 10.02 -0.36 23.23
CA THR A 111 10.79 -0.52 24.44
C THR A 111 11.79 0.62 24.37
N LYS A 112 11.42 1.70 25.03
CA LYS A 112 12.24 2.85 25.38
C LYS A 112 12.82 3.61 24.18
N TYR A 113 12.03 4.54 23.62
CA TYR A 113 12.57 5.89 23.62
C TYR A 113 12.63 6.29 25.10
N VAL A 114 13.76 5.99 25.73
CA VAL A 114 14.09 6.51 27.06
C VAL A 114 13.89 8.01 26.94
N SER A 115 12.99 8.54 27.75
CA SER A 115 13.02 9.92 28.18
C SER A 115 14.42 10.18 28.77
N GLY A 116 15.40 10.57 27.94
CA GLY A 116 16.76 10.88 28.39
C GLY A 116 17.91 10.31 27.55
N SER A 117 18.13 10.85 26.34
CA SER A 117 19.44 11.31 25.86
C SER A 117 19.28 11.88 24.44
N GLY A 118 19.45 13.20 24.33
CA GLY A 118 19.20 13.96 23.11
C GLY A 118 20.29 13.80 22.05
N GLU A 119 20.43 12.62 21.45
CA GLU A 119 21.24 12.46 20.25
C GLU A 119 20.33 12.20 19.04
N ARG A 120 20.22 13.22 18.18
CA ARG A 120 19.55 13.10 16.88
C ARG A 120 20.28 12.03 16.07
N LYS A 121 19.53 11.14 15.40
CA LYS A 121 20.10 10.28 14.36
C LYS A 121 20.73 11.17 13.28
N MET A 122 21.95 10.83 12.87
CA MET A 122 22.70 11.56 11.85
C MET A 122 21.85 11.69 10.58
N CYS A 123 21.64 12.93 10.13
CA CYS A 123 21.02 13.19 8.84
C CYS A 123 22.04 12.74 7.77
N LEU A 124 21.67 11.76 6.95
CA LEU A 124 22.45 11.41 5.77
C LEU A 124 22.25 12.54 4.77
N ASP A 125 23.32 13.28 4.49
CA ASP A 125 23.31 14.28 3.44
C ASP A 125 23.26 13.58 2.08
N LEU A 126 22.11 13.69 1.41
CA LEU A 126 21.90 13.10 0.08
C LEU A 126 22.41 14.03 -1.03
N SER A 127 22.94 15.21 -0.71
CA SER A 127 23.42 16.17 -1.71
C SER A 127 24.54 15.60 -2.58
N ASP A 128 25.43 14.80 -2.01
CA ASP A 128 26.50 14.10 -2.74
C ASP A 128 25.95 13.08 -3.76
N PHE A 129 24.85 12.40 -3.41
CA PHE A 129 24.18 11.47 -4.33
C PHE A 129 23.54 12.22 -5.51
N TYR A 130 22.87 13.35 -5.25
CA TYR A 130 22.29 14.18 -6.30
C TYR A 130 23.36 14.86 -7.17
N ALA A 131 24.48 15.29 -6.59
CA ALA A 131 25.60 15.90 -7.31
C ALA A 131 26.29 14.92 -8.26
N SER A 132 26.41 13.65 -7.85
CA SER A 132 27.02 12.60 -8.68
C SER A 132 26.20 12.31 -9.94
N ARG A 133 24.86 12.21 -9.81
CA ARG A 133 23.98 12.03 -10.98
C ARG A 133 24.00 13.21 -11.95
N LYS A 134 24.12 14.44 -11.44
CA LYS A 134 24.11 15.64 -12.29
C LYS A 134 25.38 15.72 -13.16
N LYS A 135 26.54 15.32 -12.62
CA LYS A 135 27.80 15.23 -13.38
C LYS A 135 27.74 14.18 -14.48
N GLU A 136 27.14 13.02 -14.22
CA GLU A 136 26.95 11.97 -15.24
C GLU A 136 26.06 12.43 -16.41
N GLN A 137 25.06 13.27 -16.14
CA GLN A 137 24.18 13.82 -17.18
C GLN A 137 24.85 14.94 -17.99
N GLU A 138 25.61 15.83 -17.34
CA GLU A 138 26.34 16.92 -18.02
C GLU A 138 27.54 16.42 -18.86
N GLU A 139 28.11 15.26 -18.52
CA GLU A 139 29.18 14.64 -19.31
C GLU A 139 28.67 13.95 -20.58
N GLN A 140 27.43 13.46 -20.57
CA GLN A 140 26.77 12.90 -21.76
C GLN A 140 26.31 13.97 -22.75
N GLU A 141 26.08 15.22 -22.30
CA GLU A 141 25.67 16.34 -23.16
C GLU A 141 26.86 17.00 -23.91
N LYS A 142 28.11 16.70 -23.55
CA LYS A 142 29.31 17.33 -24.16
C LYS A 142 29.92 16.58 -25.34
N GLN A 143 29.34 15.47 -25.80
CA GLN A 143 29.83 14.83 -27.02
C GLN A 143 29.41 15.63 -28.26
N PRO A 144 30.34 15.96 -29.18
CA PRO A 144 30.00 16.71 -30.37
C PRO A 144 29.02 15.93 -31.23
N VAL A 145 27.95 16.60 -31.66
CA VAL A 145 27.06 16.11 -32.72
C VAL A 145 27.89 15.88 -33.97
N VAL A 146 28.30 14.64 -34.22
CA VAL A 146 28.81 14.22 -35.53
C VAL A 146 27.62 14.22 -36.48
N VAL A 147 27.49 15.27 -37.28
CA VAL A 147 26.52 15.34 -38.38
C VAL A 147 26.94 14.31 -39.43
N ASN A 148 26.42 13.09 -39.33
CA ASN A 148 26.41 12.14 -40.44
C ASN A 148 25.32 12.55 -41.41
N LYS A 149 25.71 13.30 -42.45
CA LYS A 149 24.97 13.30 -43.71
C LYS A 149 25.16 11.91 -44.29
N ASN A 150 24.13 11.09 -44.28
CA ASN A 150 23.80 10.02 -45.25
C ASN A 150 22.79 9.05 -44.62
N GLU A 151 21.50 9.26 -44.89
CA GLU A 151 20.60 8.23 -45.44
C GLU A 151 19.17 8.78 -45.49
N GLN A 152 18.74 9.08 -46.73
CA GLN A 152 17.33 9.23 -47.05
C GLN A 152 16.72 7.83 -47.08
N ILE A 153 15.77 7.55 -46.19
CA ILE A 153 14.83 6.44 -46.37
C ILE A 153 13.41 7.01 -46.34
N THR A 154 12.68 6.62 -47.36
CA THR A 154 11.46 7.20 -47.91
C THR A 154 10.22 6.81 -47.10
N THR A 155 9.29 7.74 -46.99
CA THR A 155 8.09 7.71 -46.14
C THR A 155 6.95 6.77 -46.59
N ASN A 156 7.22 5.66 -47.28
CA ASN A 156 6.16 4.90 -47.97
C ASN A 156 5.81 3.50 -47.43
N GLU A 157 6.37 3.02 -46.31
CA GLU A 157 6.05 1.65 -45.81
C GLU A 157 5.36 1.59 -44.45
N MET A 158 5.28 2.68 -43.68
CA MET A 158 4.58 2.70 -42.37
C MET A 158 3.05 2.76 -42.50
N GLY A 159 2.52 3.15 -43.66
CA GLY A 159 1.07 3.25 -43.90
C GLY A 159 0.37 1.90 -44.07
N ALA A 160 1.09 0.85 -44.50
CA ALA A 160 0.48 -0.47 -44.76
C ALA A 160 0.34 -1.33 -43.50
N TYR A 161 1.18 -1.11 -42.48
CA TYR A 161 1.13 -1.89 -41.24
C TYR A 161 -0.01 -1.46 -40.30
N ILE A 162 -0.35 -0.17 -40.27
CA ILE A 162 -1.44 0.33 -39.42
C ILE A 162 -2.82 -0.09 -39.94
N LEU A 163 -2.98 -0.24 -41.27
CA LEU A 163 -4.24 -0.65 -41.88
C LEU A 163 -4.52 -2.16 -41.78
N SER A 164 -3.52 -3.00 -41.49
CA SER A 164 -3.74 -4.45 -41.28
C SER A 164 -4.25 -4.77 -39.87
N ILE A 165 -3.90 -3.94 -38.87
CA ILE A 165 -4.31 -4.14 -37.47
C ILE A 165 -5.78 -3.73 -37.26
N LEU A 166 -6.25 -2.69 -37.97
CA LEU A 166 -7.63 -2.19 -37.80
C LEU A 166 -8.73 -3.05 -38.46
N ARG A 167 -8.37 -4.09 -39.23
CA ARG A 167 -9.37 -4.95 -39.91
C ARG A 167 -9.75 -6.21 -39.12
N ASN A 168 -9.08 -6.51 -38.00
CA ASN A 168 -9.26 -7.76 -37.24
C ASN A 168 -10.09 -7.65 -35.95
N ASN A 169 -10.62 -6.49 -35.58
CA ASN A 169 -11.40 -6.30 -34.34
C ASN A 169 -12.89 -6.01 -34.56
N SER A 170 -13.43 -6.34 -35.73
CA SER A 170 -14.87 -6.25 -36.00
C SER A 170 -15.41 -7.57 -36.53
N SER A 171 -15.40 -8.60 -35.69
CA SER A 171 -16.33 -9.73 -35.79
C SER A 171 -16.31 -10.58 -34.52
N CYS A 172 -17.20 -10.29 -33.56
CA CYS A 172 -17.97 -11.31 -32.83
C CYS A 172 -19.02 -10.63 -31.93
N GLU A 173 -19.98 -9.95 -32.55
CA GLU A 173 -21.30 -9.78 -31.94
C GLU A 173 -22.19 -10.91 -32.47
N LYS A 174 -22.94 -11.52 -31.54
CA LYS A 174 -24.10 -12.41 -31.72
C LYS A 174 -23.79 -13.90 -31.97
N CYS A 175 -23.99 -14.69 -30.92
CA CYS A 175 -24.85 -15.88 -31.01
C CYS A 175 -25.79 -15.91 -29.79
N LYS A 176 -27.08 -16.02 -30.10
CA LYS A 176 -28.17 -16.43 -29.21
C LYS A 176 -28.00 -17.89 -28.81
#